data_AF-B9TFS8-F1
#
_entry.id   AF-B9TFS8-F1
#
_cell.length_a   1.000
_cell.length_b   1.000
_cell.length_c   1.000
_cell.angle_alpha   90.00
_cell.angle_beta   90.00
_cell.angle_gamma   90.00
#
_symmetry.space_group_name_H-M   'P 1'
#
loop_
_entity.id
_entity.type
_entity.pdbx_description
1 polymer ?
#
loop_
_entity_poly.entity_id
_entity_poly.type
_entity_poly.pdbx_seq_one_letter_code
_entity_poly.pdbx_strand_id
1 'polypeptide(L)'
;MQARVSTWARLILAACTLCAAGASRAADKPPEEWQALARADLDATRAAIVAAHPGYIDDQNPKFRAWTEQGYREALALVPRVASYDGMLAAVRYYVTGFRDGHFKYSDDKRDLGYRVRTNGWVLDRAGDAYVVAGHNPEWQGPLPPLGTKLIACDGRAPQALVDEDAAPYFERRGLADWQGILAGTLAYPPLAGMGYKTCDFEQADGKRLTFPVSYQTVSSASVFKSLPRPRRVERRNGYTFENGVLWIRAQNFMLAPAQVKELDAMLKEIAALKDVRTIVFDARGNGGGDSSVGNQILAAATGGLQFDGDGLDQLPKT
;
A
#
# COMPACT_ATOMS: atom_id res chain seq x y z
N MET A 1 41.77 -83.67 16.82
CA MET A 1 42.56 -82.57 17.40
C MET A 1 42.57 -81.44 16.37
N GLN A 2 41.88 -80.33 16.68
CA GLN A 2 41.96 -79.00 16.03
C GLN A 2 41.62 -78.89 14.53
N ALA A 3 40.98 -77.84 14.00
CA ALA A 3 39.94 -76.92 14.44
C ALA A 3 39.45 -76.30 13.11
N ARG A 4 38.16 -76.38 12.81
CA ARG A 4 37.56 -75.70 11.65
C ARG A 4 37.44 -74.22 11.99
N VAL A 5 38.23 -73.37 11.32
CA VAL A 5 38.10 -71.91 11.42
C VAL A 5 37.15 -71.42 10.34
N SER A 6 36.15 -70.69 10.79
CA SER A 6 34.98 -70.24 10.06
C SER A 6 35.29 -69.04 9.17
N THR A 7 34.76 -69.10 7.94
CA THR A 7 34.71 -67.99 6.98
C THR A 7 33.61 -67.02 7.36
N TRP A 8 33.95 -65.96 8.09
CA TRP A 8 33.09 -64.78 8.26
C TRP A 8 33.95 -63.51 8.22
N ALA A 9 34.16 -62.98 7.02
CA ALA A 9 34.54 -61.58 6.83
C ALA A 9 33.44 -60.93 5.99
N ARG A 10 32.42 -60.42 6.68
CA ARG A 10 31.39 -59.56 6.10
C ARG A 10 32.03 -58.19 5.82
N LEU A 11 32.34 -57.92 4.57
CA LEU A 11 32.47 -56.55 4.05
C LEU A 11 31.06 -55.95 3.98
N ILE A 12 30.61 -55.33 5.06
CA ILE A 12 29.48 -54.40 5.01
C ILE A 12 30.07 -53.06 4.58
N LEU A 13 29.98 -52.77 3.28
CA LEU A 13 30.10 -51.41 2.79
C LEU A 13 28.90 -50.64 3.37
N ALA A 14 29.14 -49.87 4.43
CA ALA A 14 28.19 -48.88 4.91
C ALA A 14 28.11 -47.76 3.86
N ALA A 15 27.25 -47.95 2.87
CA ALA A 15 26.77 -46.86 2.05
C ALA A 15 25.85 -45.99 2.93
N CYS A 16 26.46 -45.08 3.69
CA CYS A 16 25.79 -43.89 4.18
C CYS A 16 25.46 -43.01 2.97
N THR A 17 24.44 -43.39 2.20
CA THR A 17 23.69 -42.42 1.40
C THR A 17 23.02 -41.49 2.40
N LEU A 18 23.68 -40.37 2.68
CA LEU A 18 23.01 -39.14 3.08
C LEU A 18 21.95 -38.88 2.00
N CYS A 19 20.71 -39.31 2.24
CA CYS A 19 19.58 -38.56 1.74
C CYS A 19 19.65 -37.22 2.47
N ALA A 20 20.40 -36.28 1.89
CA ALA A 20 20.19 -34.88 2.13
C ALA A 20 18.71 -34.67 1.82
N ALA A 21 17.89 -34.59 2.88
CA ALA A 21 16.58 -33.99 2.81
C ALA A 21 16.84 -32.54 2.40
N GLY A 22 16.96 -32.34 1.08
CA GLY A 22 16.83 -31.01 0.51
C GLY A 22 15.51 -30.50 1.04
N ALA A 23 15.57 -29.45 1.84
CA ALA A 23 14.40 -28.64 2.12
C ALA A 23 13.78 -28.36 0.75
N SER A 24 12.67 -29.04 0.45
CA SER A 24 11.89 -28.78 -0.74
C SER A 24 11.40 -27.35 -0.54
N ARG A 25 12.15 -26.40 -1.09
CA ARG A 25 11.72 -25.03 -1.30
C ARG A 25 10.42 -25.22 -2.06
N ALA A 26 9.28 -24.98 -1.39
CA ALA A 26 7.96 -25.24 -1.96
C ALA A 26 7.98 -24.75 -3.41
N ALA A 27 7.87 -25.69 -4.35
CA ALA A 27 7.93 -25.35 -5.76
C ALA A 27 6.85 -24.29 -6.00
N ASP A 28 7.24 -23.14 -6.55
CA ASP A 28 6.28 -22.09 -6.88
C ASP A 28 5.17 -22.71 -7.73
N LYS A 29 3.92 -22.46 -7.35
CA LYS A 29 2.77 -23.03 -8.06
C LYS A 29 2.83 -22.63 -9.54
N PRO A 30 2.42 -23.51 -10.47
CA PRO A 30 2.34 -23.16 -11.88
C PRO A 30 1.33 -22.03 -12.10
N PRO A 31 1.45 -21.24 -13.19
CA PRO A 31 0.56 -20.12 -13.47
C PRO A 31 -0.93 -20.49 -13.41
N GLU A 32 -1.33 -21.65 -13.91
CA GLU A 32 -2.71 -22.11 -13.96
C GLU A 32 -3.34 -22.23 -12.57
N GLU A 33 -2.56 -22.65 -11.57
CA GLU A 33 -3.01 -22.70 -10.18
C GLU A 33 -3.20 -21.30 -9.59
N TRP A 34 -2.28 -20.36 -9.87
CA TRP A 34 -2.45 -18.97 -9.44
C TRP A 34 -3.65 -18.29 -10.10
N GLN A 35 -3.92 -18.63 -11.36
CA GLN A 35 -5.10 -18.14 -12.08
C GLN A 35 -6.40 -18.71 -11.50
N ALA A 36 -6.41 -19.99 -11.11
CA ALA A 36 -7.55 -20.59 -10.43
C ALA A 36 -7.82 -19.92 -9.07
N LEU A 37 -6.78 -19.65 -8.29
CA LEU A 37 -6.88 -18.91 -7.03
C LEU A 37 -7.39 -17.48 -7.23
N ALA A 38 -6.87 -16.76 -8.24
CA ALA A 38 -7.32 -15.40 -8.54
C ALA A 38 -8.82 -15.36 -8.89
N ARG A 39 -9.32 -16.34 -9.65
CA ARG A 39 -10.76 -16.47 -9.93
C ARG A 39 -11.56 -16.73 -8.66
N ALA A 40 -11.15 -17.68 -7.84
CA ALA A 40 -11.83 -18.01 -6.59
C ALA A 40 -11.90 -16.79 -5.64
N ASP A 41 -10.81 -16.04 -5.51
CA ASP A 41 -10.77 -14.84 -4.66
C ASP A 41 -11.61 -13.69 -5.24
N LEU A 42 -11.65 -13.51 -6.56
CA LEU A 42 -12.55 -12.54 -7.19
C LEU A 42 -14.02 -12.91 -6.94
N ASP A 43 -14.37 -14.19 -7.07
CA ASP A 43 -15.73 -14.69 -6.82
C ASP A 43 -16.14 -14.48 -5.37
N ALA A 44 -15.28 -14.86 -4.42
CA ALA A 44 -15.51 -14.68 -2.99
C ALA A 44 -15.62 -13.20 -2.62
N THR A 45 -14.75 -12.35 -3.18
CA THR A 45 -14.77 -10.90 -2.95
C THR A 45 -16.08 -10.29 -3.46
N ARG A 46 -16.51 -10.63 -4.67
CA ARG A 46 -17.79 -10.16 -5.22
C ARG A 46 -18.98 -10.64 -4.38
N ALA A 47 -18.99 -11.90 -3.97
CA ALA A 47 -20.05 -12.44 -3.11
C ALA A 47 -20.13 -11.69 -1.77
N ALA A 48 -19.00 -11.43 -1.13
CA ALA A 48 -18.96 -10.66 0.13
C ALA A 48 -19.45 -9.22 -0.06
N ILE A 49 -19.08 -8.57 -1.17
CA ILE A 49 -19.55 -7.23 -1.50
C ILE A 49 -21.08 -7.20 -1.62
N VAL A 50 -21.64 -8.10 -2.43
CA VAL A 50 -23.09 -8.18 -2.69
C VAL A 50 -23.86 -8.49 -1.40
N ALA A 51 -23.30 -9.32 -0.53
CA ALA A 51 -23.97 -9.75 0.70
C ALA A 51 -24.00 -8.66 1.78
N ALA A 52 -22.94 -7.84 1.91
CA ALA A 52 -22.74 -7.05 3.12
C ALA A 52 -22.11 -5.67 2.95
N HIS A 53 -21.59 -5.29 1.77
CA HIS A 53 -20.91 -3.99 1.66
C HIS A 53 -21.94 -2.84 1.69
N PRO A 54 -21.81 -1.85 2.61
CA PRO A 54 -22.77 -0.75 2.73
C PRO A 54 -22.98 0.00 1.40
N GLY A 55 -21.89 0.26 0.68
CA GLY A 55 -21.97 0.88 -0.64
C GLY A 55 -22.77 0.09 -1.69
N TYR A 56 -22.85 -1.25 -1.59
CA TYR A 56 -23.68 -2.06 -2.50
C TYR A 56 -25.14 -2.05 -2.08
N ILE A 57 -25.41 -2.11 -0.77
CA ILE A 57 -26.77 -2.13 -0.19
C ILE A 57 -27.46 -0.77 -0.37
N ASP A 58 -26.69 0.32 -0.36
CA ASP A 58 -27.18 1.68 -0.54
C ASP A 58 -27.71 1.93 -1.96
N ASP A 59 -29.03 1.99 -2.11
CA ASP A 59 -29.70 2.31 -3.37
C ASP A 59 -29.43 3.74 -3.86
N GLN A 60 -28.95 4.63 -2.98
CA GLN A 60 -28.53 5.99 -3.34
C GLN A 60 -27.11 6.02 -3.94
N ASN A 61 -26.40 4.88 -3.96
CA ASN A 61 -25.07 4.73 -4.55
C ASN A 61 -25.06 3.78 -5.78
N PRO A 62 -25.78 4.12 -6.87
CA PRO A 62 -25.91 3.23 -8.02
C PRO A 62 -24.57 2.97 -8.74
N LYS A 63 -23.59 3.88 -8.59
CA LYS A 63 -22.24 3.71 -9.16
C LYS A 63 -21.50 2.54 -8.52
N PHE A 64 -21.71 2.29 -7.23
CA PHE A 64 -21.08 1.17 -6.53
C PHE A 64 -21.56 -0.16 -7.10
N ARG A 65 -22.89 -0.35 -7.24
CA ARG A 65 -23.48 -1.55 -7.87
C ARG A 65 -23.02 -1.73 -9.32
N ALA A 66 -22.95 -0.64 -10.09
CA ALA A 66 -22.45 -0.71 -11.47
C ALA A 66 -20.99 -1.21 -11.52
N TRP A 67 -20.13 -0.73 -10.62
CA TRP A 67 -18.75 -1.20 -10.52
C TRP A 67 -18.63 -2.64 -10.03
N THR A 68 -19.50 -3.11 -9.13
CA THR A 68 -19.53 -4.53 -8.70
C THR A 68 -19.57 -5.49 -9.89
N GLU A 69 -20.34 -5.15 -10.93
CA GLU A 69 -20.43 -5.98 -12.13
C GLU A 69 -19.32 -5.68 -13.15
N GLN A 70 -19.08 -4.41 -13.43
CA GLN A 70 -18.07 -4.02 -14.42
C GLN A 70 -16.65 -4.38 -13.97
N GLY A 71 -16.27 -3.95 -12.76
CA GLY A 71 -14.94 -4.15 -12.22
C GLY A 71 -14.60 -5.63 -12.03
N TYR A 72 -15.58 -6.47 -11.70
CA TYR A 72 -15.40 -7.92 -11.63
C TYR A 72 -15.06 -8.51 -13.00
N ARG A 73 -15.78 -8.13 -14.07
CA ARG A 73 -15.46 -8.57 -15.44
C ARG A 73 -14.07 -8.10 -15.89
N GLU A 74 -13.74 -6.84 -15.62
CA GLU A 74 -12.42 -6.28 -15.95
C GLU A 74 -11.30 -7.02 -15.21
N ALA A 75 -11.49 -7.32 -13.93
CA ALA A 75 -10.51 -8.07 -13.14
C ALA A 75 -10.36 -9.52 -13.62
N LEU A 76 -11.45 -10.18 -14.01
CA LEU A 76 -11.39 -11.50 -14.64
C LEU A 76 -10.56 -11.50 -15.94
N ALA A 77 -10.63 -10.42 -16.72
CA ALA A 77 -9.84 -10.29 -17.94
C ALA A 77 -8.32 -10.17 -17.67
N LEU A 78 -7.91 -9.84 -16.44
CA LEU A 78 -6.50 -9.83 -16.03
C LEU A 78 -5.97 -11.22 -15.67
N VAL A 79 -6.85 -12.17 -15.35
CA VAL A 79 -6.47 -13.50 -14.85
C VAL A 79 -5.49 -14.22 -15.77
N PRO A 80 -5.60 -14.21 -17.12
CA PRO A 80 -4.61 -14.87 -17.99
C PRO A 80 -3.17 -14.39 -17.80
N ARG A 81 -2.95 -13.21 -17.20
CA ARG A 81 -1.63 -12.62 -16.92
C ARG A 81 -1.13 -12.90 -15.50
N VAL A 82 -1.95 -13.58 -14.68
CA VAL A 82 -1.57 -14.00 -13.33
C VAL A 82 -0.66 -15.22 -13.43
N ALA A 83 0.54 -15.09 -12.87
CA ALA A 83 1.55 -16.15 -12.87
C ALA A 83 2.26 -16.30 -11.53
N SER A 84 1.82 -15.58 -10.50
CA SER A 84 2.42 -15.56 -9.18
C SER A 84 1.39 -15.15 -8.13
N TYR A 85 1.76 -15.31 -6.86
CA TYR A 85 0.98 -14.81 -5.73
C TYR A 85 0.75 -13.29 -5.80
N ASP A 86 1.78 -12.49 -6.08
CA ASP A 86 1.62 -11.03 -6.23
C ASP A 86 0.68 -10.68 -7.41
N GLY A 87 0.70 -11.46 -8.50
CA GLY A 87 -0.23 -11.29 -9.62
C GLY A 87 -1.68 -11.60 -9.25
N MET A 88 -1.90 -12.64 -8.45
CA MET A 88 -3.22 -12.98 -7.91
C MET A 88 -3.75 -11.84 -7.03
N LEU A 89 -2.92 -11.32 -6.11
CA LEU A 89 -3.27 -10.16 -5.29
C LEU A 89 -3.58 -8.93 -6.15
N ALA A 90 -2.78 -8.67 -7.19
CA ALA A 90 -2.97 -7.54 -8.09
C ALA A 90 -4.33 -7.61 -8.82
N ALA A 91 -4.72 -8.78 -9.33
CA ALA A 91 -6.01 -8.94 -10.00
C ALA A 91 -7.20 -8.62 -9.07
N VAL A 92 -7.16 -9.08 -7.81
CA VAL A 92 -8.23 -8.78 -6.85
C VAL A 92 -8.18 -7.31 -6.40
N ARG A 93 -6.99 -6.74 -6.18
CA ARG A 93 -6.84 -5.31 -5.87
C ARG A 93 -7.30 -4.42 -7.01
N TYR A 94 -7.17 -4.84 -8.27
CA TYR A 94 -7.75 -4.11 -9.39
C TYR A 94 -9.25 -3.92 -9.20
N TYR A 95 -9.96 -5.00 -8.82
CA TYR A 95 -11.39 -4.94 -8.56
C TYR A 95 -11.71 -4.05 -7.34
N VAL A 96 -11.04 -4.27 -6.22
CA VAL A 96 -11.33 -3.58 -4.94
C VAL A 96 -11.02 -2.09 -4.99
N THR A 97 -9.87 -1.69 -5.54
CA THR A 97 -9.50 -0.27 -5.63
C THR A 97 -10.41 0.52 -6.58
N GLY A 98 -11.07 -0.16 -7.52
CA GLY A 98 -12.06 0.45 -8.41
C GLY A 98 -13.29 1.02 -7.72
N PHE A 99 -13.62 0.54 -6.51
CA PHE A 99 -14.67 1.14 -5.68
C PHE A 99 -14.28 2.52 -5.14
N ARG A 100 -12.99 2.89 -5.20
CA ARG A 100 -12.47 4.18 -4.74
C ARG A 100 -12.87 4.49 -3.28
N ASP A 101 -12.91 3.45 -2.46
CA ASP A 101 -13.19 3.52 -1.03
C ASP A 101 -11.88 3.37 -0.24
N GLY A 102 -11.59 4.32 0.64
CA GLY A 102 -10.35 4.33 1.43
C GLY A 102 -10.26 3.30 2.54
N HIS A 103 -11.39 2.71 2.91
CA HIS A 103 -11.50 1.69 3.95
C HIS A 103 -11.65 0.29 3.37
N PHE A 104 -12.04 0.18 2.10
CA PHE A 104 -12.17 -1.10 1.44
C PHE A 104 -10.85 -1.53 0.78
N LYS A 105 -10.16 -2.50 1.38
CA LYS A 105 -8.84 -2.95 0.96
C LYS A 105 -8.78 -4.47 0.84
N TYR A 106 -7.97 -4.95 -0.09
CA TYR A 106 -7.61 -6.36 -0.21
C TYR A 106 -6.14 -6.56 0.12
N SER A 107 -5.87 -7.25 1.23
CA SER A 107 -4.54 -7.46 1.79
C SER A 107 -4.38 -8.88 2.32
N ASP A 108 -3.13 -9.30 2.46
CA ASP A 108 -2.74 -10.60 3.00
C ASP A 108 -1.82 -10.45 4.21
N ASP A 109 -1.73 -11.52 4.99
CA ASP A 109 -0.81 -11.70 6.12
C ASP A 109 0.27 -12.77 5.82
N LYS A 110 0.40 -13.20 4.56
CA LYS A 110 1.18 -14.38 4.17
C LYS A 110 2.63 -14.07 3.80
N ARG A 111 2.92 -12.82 3.42
CA ARG A 111 4.26 -12.39 3.01
C ARG A 111 5.12 -12.02 4.22
N ASP A 112 6.00 -12.92 4.62
CA ASP A 112 7.03 -12.64 5.62
C ASP A 112 8.21 -11.84 5.02
N LEU A 113 9.21 -11.52 5.87
CA LEU A 113 10.41 -10.78 5.45
C LEU A 113 11.31 -11.57 4.49
N GLY A 114 11.17 -12.89 4.42
CA GLY A 114 11.88 -13.78 3.49
C GLY A 114 11.17 -13.98 2.15
N TYR A 115 9.91 -13.54 2.03
CA TYR A 115 9.15 -13.60 0.78
C TYR A 115 9.91 -12.92 -0.36
N ARG A 116 9.75 -13.48 -1.56
CA ARG A 116 10.59 -13.18 -2.72
C ARG A 116 9.80 -12.32 -3.71
N VAL A 117 10.16 -11.04 -3.80
CA VAL A 117 9.48 -10.02 -4.60
C VAL A 117 10.27 -9.75 -5.87
N ARG A 118 9.59 -9.71 -7.02
CA ARG A 118 10.18 -9.31 -8.29
C ARG A 118 10.17 -7.78 -8.44
N THR A 119 11.33 -7.17 -8.63
CA THR A 119 11.49 -5.72 -8.72
C THR A 119 12.53 -5.30 -9.77
N ASN A 120 12.52 -4.03 -10.18
CA ASN A 120 13.54 -3.42 -11.04
C ASN A 120 14.74 -2.81 -10.29
N GLY A 121 14.76 -2.89 -8.96
CA GLY A 121 15.91 -2.53 -8.13
C GLY A 121 15.99 -1.07 -7.69
N TRP A 122 15.14 -0.19 -8.20
CA TRP A 122 15.07 1.22 -7.79
C TRP A 122 13.64 1.63 -7.42
N VAL A 123 13.52 2.56 -6.49
CA VAL A 123 12.23 3.06 -5.98
C VAL A 123 12.16 4.56 -6.26
N LEU A 124 11.02 5.01 -6.79
CA LEU A 124 10.75 6.43 -6.97
C LEU A 124 10.05 7.03 -5.75
N ASP A 125 10.21 8.33 -5.60
CA ASP A 125 9.35 9.17 -4.78
C ASP A 125 9.04 10.47 -5.54
N ARG A 126 8.10 11.25 -5.02
CA ARG A 126 7.75 12.55 -5.56
C ARG A 126 8.59 13.66 -4.89
N ALA A 127 9.23 14.50 -5.70
CA ALA A 127 9.93 15.70 -5.27
C ALA A 127 9.38 16.91 -6.05
N GLY A 128 8.46 17.66 -5.43
CA GLY A 128 7.69 18.69 -6.15
C GLY A 128 6.85 18.06 -7.26
N ASP A 129 7.02 18.53 -8.50
CA ASP A 129 6.33 17.96 -9.68
C ASP A 129 7.16 16.91 -10.42
N ALA A 130 8.33 16.54 -9.89
CA ALA A 130 9.18 15.52 -10.46
C ALA A 130 9.03 14.18 -9.71
N TYR A 131 9.25 13.09 -10.44
CA TYR A 131 9.48 11.77 -9.86
C TYR A 131 10.98 11.51 -9.87
N VAL A 132 11.54 11.19 -8.72
CA VAL A 132 12.99 11.04 -8.56
C VAL A 132 13.34 9.68 -7.98
N VAL A 133 14.50 9.14 -8.36
CA VAL A 133 15.03 7.91 -7.77
C VAL A 133 15.37 8.16 -6.31
N ALA A 134 14.58 7.60 -5.40
CA ALA A 134 14.66 7.88 -3.97
C ALA A 134 15.32 6.75 -3.17
N GLY A 135 15.42 5.55 -3.74
CA GLY A 135 16.04 4.42 -3.08
C GLY A 135 16.47 3.32 -4.04
N HIS A 136 17.44 2.53 -3.61
CA HIS A 136 17.93 1.34 -4.30
C HIS A 136 17.70 0.12 -3.42
N ASN A 137 17.41 -1.02 -4.07
CA ASN A 137 17.31 -2.29 -3.38
C ASN A 137 18.70 -2.80 -2.97
N PRO A 138 18.98 -3.04 -1.67
CA PRO A 138 20.31 -3.47 -1.22
C PRO A 138 20.78 -4.83 -1.76
N GLU A 139 19.85 -5.72 -2.12
CA GLU A 139 20.15 -7.03 -2.74
C GLU A 139 20.34 -6.95 -4.26
N TRP A 140 20.15 -5.76 -4.86
CA TRP A 140 20.24 -5.61 -6.32
C TRP A 140 21.65 -5.83 -6.83
N GLN A 141 21.75 -6.51 -7.97
CA GLN A 141 23.00 -6.71 -8.68
C GLN A 141 22.93 -6.06 -10.06
N GLY A 142 23.91 -5.22 -10.38
CA GLY A 142 24.00 -4.55 -11.67
C GLY A 142 23.72 -3.05 -11.61
N PRO A 143 23.74 -2.38 -12.78
CA PRO A 143 23.62 -0.92 -12.83
C PRO A 143 22.22 -0.46 -12.42
N LEU A 144 22.18 0.70 -11.76
CA LEU A 144 20.96 1.41 -11.37
C LEU A 144 21.08 2.89 -11.76
N PRO A 145 19.97 3.58 -12.04
CA PRO A 145 19.98 5.04 -12.19
C PRO A 145 20.49 5.69 -10.90
N PRO A 146 21.26 6.81 -10.96
CA PRO A 146 21.74 7.45 -9.74
C PRO A 146 20.59 7.99 -8.87
N LEU A 147 20.75 7.96 -7.54
CA LEU A 147 19.81 8.57 -6.61
C LEU A 147 19.65 10.08 -6.91
N GLY A 148 18.41 10.57 -6.75
CA GLY A 148 18.03 11.97 -7.01
C GLY A 148 17.84 12.32 -8.48
N THR A 149 18.14 11.42 -9.42
CA THR A 149 17.85 11.65 -10.84
C THR A 149 16.35 11.61 -11.09
N LYS A 150 15.88 12.50 -11.96
CA LYS A 150 14.47 12.62 -12.33
C LYS A 150 14.12 11.59 -13.39
N LEU A 151 13.05 10.83 -13.19
CA LEU A 151 12.47 10.00 -14.25
C LEU A 151 11.81 10.90 -15.30
N ILE A 152 12.17 10.69 -16.57
CA ILE A 152 11.62 11.40 -17.73
C ILE A 152 10.62 10.54 -18.49
N ALA A 153 10.93 9.26 -18.69
CA ALA A 153 10.02 8.32 -19.34
C ALA A 153 10.43 6.88 -19.06
N CYS A 154 9.50 5.94 -19.17
CA CYS A 154 9.80 4.53 -19.38
C CYS A 154 9.06 4.05 -20.62
N ASP A 155 9.78 3.41 -21.55
CA ASP A 155 9.27 2.95 -22.84
C ASP A 155 8.46 4.03 -23.60
N GLY A 156 8.95 5.28 -23.53
CA GLY A 156 8.35 6.45 -24.15
C GLY A 156 7.15 7.06 -23.41
N ARG A 157 6.70 6.48 -22.29
CA ARG A 157 5.57 6.99 -21.49
C ARG A 157 6.04 7.89 -20.36
N ALA A 158 5.34 9.01 -20.17
CA ALA A 158 5.63 9.97 -19.11
C ALA A 158 5.33 9.40 -17.71
N PRO A 159 6.06 9.81 -16.65
CA PRO A 159 5.94 9.25 -15.31
C PRO A 159 4.53 9.28 -14.72
N GLN A 160 3.79 10.38 -14.93
CA GLN A 160 2.42 10.49 -14.43
C GLN A 160 1.51 9.43 -15.07
N ALA A 161 1.65 9.18 -16.38
CA ALA A 161 0.89 8.13 -17.06
C ALA A 161 1.24 6.74 -16.52
N LEU A 162 2.52 6.48 -16.22
CA LEU A 162 2.93 5.23 -15.57
C LEU A 162 2.25 5.07 -14.21
N VAL A 163 2.23 6.12 -13.38
CA VAL A 163 1.55 6.11 -12.09
C VAL A 163 0.05 5.85 -12.25
N ASP A 164 -0.61 6.54 -13.16
CA ASP A 164 -2.06 6.47 -13.31
C ASP A 164 -2.55 5.16 -13.94
N GLU A 165 -1.74 4.55 -14.82
CA GLU A 165 -2.13 3.39 -15.60
C GLU A 165 -1.53 2.07 -15.07
N ASP A 166 -0.32 2.11 -14.51
CA ASP A 166 0.41 0.89 -14.10
C ASP A 166 0.40 0.68 -12.57
N ALA A 167 0.24 1.73 -11.78
CA ALA A 167 0.24 1.67 -10.31
C ALA A 167 -1.15 1.90 -9.70
N ALA A 168 -1.76 3.07 -9.95
CA ALA A 168 -3.03 3.47 -9.35
C ALA A 168 -4.12 2.39 -9.45
N PRO A 169 -4.26 1.66 -10.58
CA PRO A 169 -5.28 0.63 -10.71
C PRO A 169 -5.15 -0.52 -9.72
N TYR A 170 -3.99 -0.75 -9.11
CA TYR A 170 -3.73 -1.89 -8.24
C TYR A 170 -3.52 -1.51 -6.77
N PHE A 171 -3.37 -0.22 -6.47
CA PHE A 171 -2.98 0.22 -5.13
C PHE A 171 -3.88 1.34 -4.57
N GLU A 172 -4.24 2.34 -5.37
CA GLU A 172 -5.07 3.48 -4.95
C GLU A 172 -5.59 4.27 -6.17
N ARG A 173 -6.92 4.35 -6.36
CA ARG A 173 -7.56 4.98 -7.55
C ARG A 173 -8.31 6.28 -7.27
N ARG A 174 -8.27 6.79 -6.03
CA ARG A 174 -9.00 8.01 -5.65
C ARG A 174 -8.35 9.31 -6.14
N GLY A 175 -7.13 9.25 -6.68
CA GLY A 175 -6.42 10.43 -7.17
C GLY A 175 -5.94 11.38 -6.06
N LEU A 176 -5.65 10.84 -4.87
CA LEU A 176 -5.21 11.63 -3.74
C LEU A 176 -3.76 12.09 -3.92
N ALA A 177 -3.51 13.39 -3.78
CA ALA A 177 -2.19 13.99 -3.98
C ALA A 177 -1.10 13.35 -3.09
N ASP A 178 -1.44 13.05 -1.83
CA ASP A 178 -0.52 12.46 -0.85
C ASP A 178 -0.11 11.02 -1.20
N TRP A 179 -0.84 10.35 -2.10
CA TRP A 179 -0.54 8.99 -2.54
C TRP A 179 0.40 8.93 -3.75
N GLN A 180 0.67 10.05 -4.42
CA GLN A 180 1.46 10.06 -5.66
C GLN A 180 2.89 9.53 -5.46
N GLY A 181 3.55 9.87 -4.36
CA GLY A 181 4.88 9.34 -4.03
C GLY A 181 4.85 7.84 -3.74
N ILE A 182 3.83 7.38 -2.99
CA ILE A 182 3.63 5.95 -2.68
C ILE A 182 3.41 5.15 -3.96
N LEU A 183 2.51 5.62 -4.84
CA LEU A 183 2.21 4.97 -6.12
C LEU A 183 3.43 4.94 -7.04
N ALA A 184 4.20 6.03 -7.12
CA ALA A 184 5.45 6.04 -7.89
C ALA A 184 6.45 4.98 -7.41
N GLY A 185 6.56 4.80 -6.09
CA GLY A 185 7.37 3.73 -5.51
C GLY A 185 6.93 2.32 -5.94
N THR A 186 5.64 2.12 -6.21
CA THR A 186 5.13 0.81 -6.67
C THR A 186 5.48 0.48 -8.12
N LEU A 187 5.89 1.45 -8.95
CA LEU A 187 6.36 1.20 -10.32
C LEU A 187 7.61 0.30 -10.37
N ALA A 188 8.29 0.15 -9.23
CA ALA A 188 9.39 -0.81 -9.07
C ALA A 188 8.94 -2.27 -9.20
N TYR A 189 7.64 -2.57 -9.06
CA TYR A 189 7.08 -3.92 -9.00
C TYR A 189 5.99 -4.09 -10.07
N PRO A 190 6.20 -4.92 -11.11
CA PRO A 190 5.21 -5.12 -12.14
C PRO A 190 4.06 -5.97 -11.58
N PRO A 191 2.81 -5.46 -11.50
CA PRO A 191 1.71 -6.17 -10.84
C PRO A 191 1.33 -7.48 -11.54
N LEU A 192 1.43 -7.52 -12.88
CA LEU A 192 1.08 -8.68 -13.70
C LEU A 192 2.21 -9.02 -14.69
N ALA A 193 2.17 -10.25 -15.22
CA ALA A 193 3.06 -10.65 -16.28
C ALA A 193 2.95 -9.70 -17.49
N GLY A 194 4.09 -9.35 -18.08
CA GLY A 194 4.17 -8.44 -19.22
C GLY A 194 4.04 -6.95 -18.90
N MET A 195 3.93 -6.52 -17.63
CA MET A 195 3.92 -5.10 -17.24
C MET A 195 5.31 -4.50 -16.97
N GLY A 196 6.38 -5.26 -17.17
CA GLY A 196 7.74 -4.77 -16.92
C GLY A 196 8.21 -3.80 -17.99
N TYR A 197 8.90 -2.74 -17.59
CA TYR A 197 9.55 -1.79 -18.49
C TYR A 197 10.80 -2.40 -19.12
N LYS A 198 11.15 -1.93 -20.32
CA LYS A 198 12.39 -2.34 -21.01
C LYS A 198 13.49 -1.30 -20.88
N THR A 199 13.13 -0.03 -20.97
CA THR A 199 14.05 1.11 -20.94
C THR A 199 13.43 2.29 -20.21
N CYS A 200 14.22 3.02 -19.45
CA CYS A 200 13.79 4.27 -18.83
C CYS A 200 14.85 5.37 -19.00
N ASP A 201 14.37 6.58 -19.27
CA ASP A 201 15.17 7.79 -19.39
C ASP A 201 15.12 8.59 -18.10
N PHE A 202 16.29 9.03 -17.65
CA PHE A 202 16.49 9.82 -16.45
C PHE A 202 17.24 11.11 -16.78
N GLU A 203 17.06 12.14 -15.97
CA GLU A 203 17.73 13.42 -16.07
C GLU A 203 18.48 13.72 -14.77
N GLN A 204 19.75 14.08 -14.90
CA GLN A 204 20.61 14.51 -13.80
C GLN A 204 20.38 16.00 -13.48
N ALA A 205 20.89 16.45 -12.33
CA ALA A 205 20.74 17.84 -11.89
C ALA A 205 21.38 18.86 -12.85
N ASP A 206 22.37 18.45 -13.65
CA ASP A 206 23.03 19.25 -14.68
C ASP A 206 22.28 19.23 -16.03
N GLY A 207 21.11 18.58 -16.10
CA GLY A 207 20.30 18.43 -17.31
C GLY A 207 20.74 17.29 -18.24
N LYS A 208 21.81 16.55 -17.90
CA LYS A 208 22.24 15.41 -18.71
C LYS A 208 21.23 14.28 -18.64
N ARG A 209 20.87 13.74 -19.82
CA ARG A 209 20.00 12.56 -19.92
C ARG A 209 20.77 11.25 -19.90
N LEU A 210 20.20 10.26 -19.23
CA LEU A 210 20.71 8.90 -19.10
C LEU A 210 19.60 7.92 -19.48
N THR A 211 19.86 7.00 -20.40
CA THR A 211 18.95 5.90 -20.70
C THR A 211 19.46 4.63 -20.03
N PHE A 212 18.61 4.00 -19.22
CA PHE A 212 18.93 2.75 -18.54
C PHE A 212 18.08 1.60 -19.09
N PRO A 213 18.70 0.46 -19.46
CA PRO A 213 17.94 -0.77 -19.66
C PRO A 213 17.39 -1.23 -18.31
N VAL A 214 16.11 -1.61 -18.30
CA VAL A 214 15.42 -2.13 -17.12
C VAL A 214 15.44 -3.64 -17.16
N SER A 215 15.83 -4.25 -16.05
CA SER A 215 15.72 -5.68 -15.82
C SER A 215 14.94 -5.91 -14.54
N TYR A 216 14.50 -7.14 -14.31
CA TYR A 216 13.78 -7.50 -13.10
C TYR A 216 14.44 -8.69 -12.43
N GLN A 217 14.70 -8.56 -11.14
CA GLN A 217 15.27 -9.60 -10.30
C GLN A 217 14.37 -9.85 -9.11
N THR A 218 14.48 -11.05 -8.56
CA THR A 218 13.78 -11.39 -7.33
C THR A 218 14.68 -11.07 -6.14
N VAL A 219 14.16 -10.33 -5.16
CA VAL A 219 14.83 -9.91 -3.93
C VAL A 219 13.94 -10.19 -2.72
N SER A 220 14.46 -10.09 -1.49
CA SER A 220 13.65 -10.33 -0.30
C SER A 220 12.72 -9.15 -0.02
N SER A 221 11.55 -9.42 0.57
CA SER A 221 10.68 -8.38 1.12
C SER A 221 11.43 -7.48 2.10
N ALA A 222 12.33 -8.03 2.92
CA ALA A 222 13.20 -7.24 3.79
C ALA A 222 14.05 -6.21 3.03
N SER A 223 14.61 -6.60 1.88
CA SER A 223 15.38 -5.71 1.02
C SER A 223 14.51 -4.61 0.42
N VAL A 224 13.29 -4.97 -0.03
CA VAL A 224 12.28 -4.02 -0.50
C VAL A 224 11.96 -2.98 0.58
N PHE A 225 11.65 -3.41 1.81
CA PHE A 225 11.36 -2.49 2.91
C PHE A 225 12.52 -1.54 3.22
N LYS A 226 13.77 -2.00 3.09
CA LYS A 226 14.97 -1.16 3.28
C LYS A 226 15.18 -0.15 2.15
N SER A 227 14.67 -0.39 0.95
CA SER A 227 14.78 0.53 -0.18
C SER A 227 13.74 1.63 -0.20
N LEU A 228 12.65 1.50 0.57
CA LEU A 228 11.61 2.50 0.61
C LEU A 228 12.15 3.82 1.19
N PRO A 229 11.82 4.98 0.57
CA PRO A 229 12.18 6.26 1.14
C PRO A 229 11.58 6.37 2.54
N ARG A 230 12.38 6.87 3.50
CA ARG A 230 11.86 7.10 4.84
C ARG A 230 10.85 8.23 4.76
N PRO A 231 9.57 8.01 5.11
CA PRO A 231 8.60 9.09 5.11
C PRO A 231 9.12 10.18 6.05
N ARG A 232 9.09 11.43 5.59
CA ARG A 232 9.40 12.57 6.44
C ARG A 232 8.36 12.58 7.55
N ARG A 233 8.74 12.16 8.76
CA ARG A 233 7.86 12.19 9.94
C ARG A 233 7.59 13.66 10.26
N VAL A 234 6.49 14.18 9.73
CA VAL A 234 5.89 15.39 10.29
C VAL A 234 5.27 14.96 11.61
N GLU A 235 5.77 15.52 12.71
CA GLU A 235 5.18 15.24 14.00
C GLU A 235 3.76 15.80 14.03
N ARG A 236 2.77 14.91 14.03
CA ARG A 236 1.36 15.28 14.12
C ARG A 236 1.03 15.48 15.59
N ARG A 237 0.62 16.70 15.94
CA ARG A 237 0.20 17.05 17.31
C ARG A 237 -1.14 17.75 17.28
N ASN A 238 -1.93 17.51 18.31
CA ASN A 238 -3.09 18.33 18.60
C ASN A 238 -2.64 19.55 19.41
N GLY A 239 -3.34 20.67 19.26
CA GLY A 239 -3.06 21.89 20.01
C GLY A 239 -3.93 23.04 19.55
N TYR A 240 -3.80 24.20 20.18
CA TYR A 240 -4.58 25.37 19.82
C TYR A 240 -3.82 26.69 20.00
N THR A 241 -4.33 27.75 19.41
CA THR A 241 -3.98 29.15 19.71
C THR A 241 -5.28 29.97 19.81
N PHE A 242 -5.31 30.96 20.68
CA PHE A 242 -6.47 31.84 20.85
C PHE A 242 -6.05 33.31 20.89
N GLU A 243 -6.42 34.07 19.87
CA GLU A 243 -6.05 35.49 19.73
C GLU A 243 -7.21 36.29 19.14
N ASN A 244 -7.51 37.47 19.70
CA ASN A 244 -8.53 38.39 19.20
C ASN A 244 -9.92 37.74 18.96
N GLY A 245 -10.30 36.77 19.79
CA GLY A 245 -11.55 36.03 19.67
C GLY A 245 -11.54 34.94 18.59
N VAL A 246 -10.38 34.61 18.01
CA VAL A 246 -10.22 33.52 17.04
C VAL A 246 -9.49 32.36 17.69
N LEU A 247 -10.18 31.23 17.82
CA LEU A 247 -9.66 29.95 18.30
C LEU A 247 -9.22 29.09 17.12
N TRP A 248 -7.92 28.90 16.95
CA TRP A 248 -7.37 28.00 15.94
C TRP A 248 -7.00 26.68 16.59
N ILE A 249 -7.59 25.57 16.12
CA ILE A 249 -7.38 24.23 16.64
C ILE A 249 -6.66 23.41 15.58
N ARG A 250 -5.49 22.87 15.93
CA ARG A 250 -4.80 21.84 15.17
C ARG A 250 -5.29 20.48 15.65
N ALA A 251 -5.95 19.73 14.76
CA ALA A 251 -6.53 18.41 15.05
C ALA A 251 -5.87 17.37 14.12
N GLN A 252 -4.56 17.15 14.31
CA GLN A 252 -3.73 16.42 13.35
C GLN A 252 -3.45 14.96 13.72
N ASN A 253 -3.67 14.56 14.99
CA ASN A 253 -3.37 13.19 15.44
C ASN A 253 -4.52 12.56 16.23
N PHE A 254 -5.13 11.52 15.67
CA PHE A 254 -6.17 10.72 16.35
C PHE A 254 -5.67 9.33 16.80
N MET A 255 -4.36 9.09 16.72
CA MET A 255 -3.70 7.88 17.19
C MET A 255 -2.74 8.26 18.32
N LEU A 256 -3.30 8.54 19.50
CA LEU A 256 -2.55 9.10 20.62
C LEU A 256 -1.69 8.03 21.29
N ALA A 257 -0.40 8.33 21.48
CA ALA A 257 0.42 7.64 22.46
C ALA A 257 -0.03 8.00 23.89
N PRO A 258 0.28 7.18 24.91
CA PRO A 258 -0.18 7.43 26.29
C PRO A 258 0.16 8.83 26.84
N ALA A 259 1.31 9.40 26.50
CA ALA A 259 1.67 10.76 26.90
C ALA A 259 0.78 11.83 26.24
N GLN A 260 0.40 11.62 24.97
CA GLN A 260 -0.42 12.54 24.18
C GLN A 260 -1.88 12.55 24.62
N VAL A 261 -2.36 11.48 25.27
CA VAL A 261 -3.69 11.46 25.90
C VAL A 261 -3.79 12.54 26.98
N LYS A 262 -2.77 12.66 27.84
CA LYS A 262 -2.74 13.69 28.90
C LYS A 262 -2.66 15.10 28.32
N GLU A 263 -1.87 15.28 27.26
CA GLU A 263 -1.78 16.56 26.54
C GLU A 263 -3.13 16.95 25.94
N LEU A 264 -3.86 15.99 25.36
CA LEU A 264 -5.22 16.22 24.86
C LEU A 264 -6.16 16.60 26.00
N ASP A 265 -6.20 15.85 27.10
CA ASP A 265 -7.10 16.14 28.24
C ASP A 265 -6.90 17.56 28.79
N ALA A 266 -5.64 18.02 28.86
CA ALA A 266 -5.32 19.39 29.27
C ALA A 266 -5.84 20.41 28.26
N MET A 267 -5.53 20.22 26.98
CA MET A 267 -6.01 21.06 25.88
C MET A 267 -7.54 21.18 25.86
N LEU A 268 -8.28 20.07 26.04
CA LEU A 268 -9.73 20.08 26.03
C LEU A 268 -10.31 20.94 27.16
N LYS A 269 -9.74 20.85 28.36
CA LYS A 269 -10.16 21.65 29.52
C LYS A 269 -9.88 23.13 29.30
N GLU A 270 -8.70 23.46 28.75
CA GLU A 270 -8.31 24.84 28.46
C GLU A 270 -9.22 25.48 27.42
N ILE A 271 -9.48 24.77 26.31
CA ILE A 271 -10.38 25.25 25.25
C ILE A 271 -11.80 25.47 25.78
N ALA A 272 -12.34 24.52 26.55
CA ALA A 272 -13.69 24.63 27.10
C ALA A 272 -13.85 25.81 28.09
N ALA A 273 -12.75 26.28 28.68
CA ALA A 273 -12.76 27.40 29.61
C ALA A 273 -12.66 28.78 28.92
N LEU A 274 -12.30 28.83 27.63
CA LEU A 274 -12.14 30.09 26.89
C LEU A 274 -13.44 30.90 26.87
N LYS A 275 -13.29 32.23 26.91
CA LYS A 275 -14.37 33.22 26.79
C LYS A 275 -14.12 34.08 25.56
N ASP A 276 -15.18 34.74 25.07
CA ASP A 276 -15.13 35.65 23.92
C ASP A 276 -14.63 35.02 22.62
N VAL A 277 -14.82 33.70 22.46
CA VAL A 277 -14.58 33.00 21.19
C VAL A 277 -15.65 33.42 20.19
N ARG A 278 -15.23 34.14 19.14
CA ARG A 278 -16.08 34.61 18.03
C ARG A 278 -15.94 33.76 16.78
N THR A 279 -14.81 33.07 16.61
CA THR A 279 -14.51 32.26 15.43
C THR A 279 -13.67 31.05 15.84
N ILE A 280 -13.98 29.89 15.28
CA ILE A 280 -13.22 28.65 15.48
C ILE A 280 -12.73 28.16 14.11
N VAL A 281 -11.44 27.83 14.02
CA VAL A 281 -10.83 27.23 12.83
C VAL A 281 -10.29 25.85 13.20
N PHE A 282 -10.76 24.82 12.51
CA PHE A 282 -10.20 23.47 12.64
C PHE A 282 -9.23 23.18 11.49
N ASP A 283 -7.96 23.01 11.82
CA ASP A 283 -6.92 22.56 10.90
C ASP A 283 -6.67 21.06 11.10
N ALA A 284 -7.31 20.26 10.24
CA ALA A 284 -7.13 18.81 10.16
C ALA A 284 -6.17 18.39 9.03
N ARG A 285 -5.47 19.34 8.39
CA ARG A 285 -4.54 18.99 7.30
C ARG A 285 -3.44 18.07 7.82
N GLY A 286 -3.12 17.04 7.02
CA GLY A 286 -2.17 16.01 7.41
C GLY A 286 -2.70 15.01 8.43
N ASN A 287 -3.95 15.11 8.91
CA ASN A 287 -4.57 14.04 9.70
C ASN A 287 -4.90 12.85 8.79
N GLY A 288 -4.46 11.65 9.19
CA GLY A 288 -4.65 10.40 8.44
C GLY A 288 -5.77 9.51 8.98
N GLY A 289 -6.58 10.00 9.93
CA GLY A 289 -7.56 9.21 10.67
C GLY A 289 -7.02 8.66 11.98
N GLY A 290 -7.77 7.73 12.57
CA GLY A 290 -7.49 7.13 13.87
C GLY A 290 -8.79 6.93 14.66
N ASP A 291 -8.73 7.14 15.97
CA ASP A 291 -9.91 7.08 16.82
C ASP A 291 -10.78 8.34 16.63
N SER A 292 -11.99 8.14 16.08
CA SER A 292 -12.98 9.20 15.90
C SER A 292 -13.40 9.87 17.21
N SER A 293 -13.26 9.19 18.35
CA SER A 293 -13.59 9.75 19.66
C SER A 293 -12.75 10.99 19.98
N VAL A 294 -11.50 11.04 19.52
CA VAL A 294 -10.60 12.20 19.71
C VAL A 294 -11.15 13.44 18.99
N GLY A 295 -11.60 13.28 17.74
CA GLY A 295 -12.21 14.36 16.98
C GLY A 295 -13.49 14.87 17.64
N ASN A 296 -14.34 13.95 18.11
CA ASN A 296 -15.57 14.29 18.82
C ASN A 296 -15.30 15.08 20.11
N GLN A 297 -14.30 14.68 20.89
CA GLN A 297 -13.92 15.38 22.12
C GLN A 297 -13.41 16.80 21.84
N ILE A 298 -12.55 16.97 20.83
CA ILE A 298 -12.04 18.28 20.40
C ILE A 298 -13.19 19.20 19.97
N LEU A 299 -14.10 18.69 19.14
CA LEU A 299 -15.25 19.45 18.68
C LEU A 299 -16.16 19.84 19.86
N ALA A 300 -16.47 18.90 20.75
CA ALA A 300 -17.31 19.14 21.91
C ALA A 300 -16.70 20.19 22.85
N ALA A 301 -15.41 20.10 23.15
CA ALA A 301 -14.73 21.08 24.01
C ALA A 301 -14.75 22.49 23.41
N ALA A 302 -14.56 22.62 22.09
CA ALA A 302 -14.52 23.92 21.40
C ALA A 302 -15.89 24.58 21.24
N THR A 303 -16.95 23.79 21.14
CA THR A 303 -18.30 24.28 20.78
C THR A 303 -19.31 24.18 21.91
N GLY A 304 -18.99 23.49 23.01
CA GLY A 304 -19.97 23.08 24.02
C GLY A 304 -20.80 21.85 23.60
N GLY A 305 -20.41 21.21 22.50
CA GLY A 305 -21.19 20.16 21.84
C GLY A 305 -22.16 20.76 20.82
N LEU A 306 -22.42 20.02 19.74
CA LEU A 306 -23.51 20.35 18.84
C LEU A 306 -24.80 19.82 19.47
N GLN A 307 -25.71 20.70 19.86
CA GLN A 307 -27.13 20.35 19.72
C GLN A 307 -27.38 20.30 18.21
N PHE A 308 -27.25 19.11 17.63
CA PHE A 308 -27.71 18.88 16.26
C PHE A 308 -29.23 19.04 16.29
N ASP A 309 -29.71 20.18 15.79
CA ASP A 309 -31.06 20.24 15.27
C ASP A 309 -31.10 19.31 14.06
N GLY A 310 -31.89 18.23 14.16
CA GLY A 310 -32.02 17.23 13.11
C GLY A 310 -32.88 17.72 11.95
N ASP A 311 -33.55 18.86 12.09
CA ASP A 311 -34.42 19.41 11.08
C ASP A 311 -33.62 19.78 9.82
N GLY A 312 -33.96 19.13 8.71
CA GLY A 312 -33.34 19.40 7.41
C GLY A 312 -32.05 18.63 7.11
N LEU A 313 -31.61 17.70 7.97
CA LEU A 313 -30.52 16.75 7.62
C LEU A 313 -30.85 15.95 6.36
N ASP A 314 -32.14 15.66 6.13
CA ASP A 314 -32.65 15.00 4.93
C ASP A 314 -32.47 15.83 3.65
N GLN A 315 -32.28 17.14 3.80
CA GLN A 315 -32.08 18.10 2.70
C GLN A 315 -30.61 18.42 2.44
N LEU A 316 -29.69 17.97 3.30
CA LEU A 316 -28.27 18.11 3.01
C LEU A 316 -27.91 17.28 1.77
N PRO A 317 -27.02 17.78 0.90
CA PRO A 317 -26.51 16.99 -0.21
C PRO A 317 -25.88 15.72 0.35
N LYS A 318 -26.53 14.58 0.10
CA LYS A 318 -26.00 13.27 0.44
C LYS A 318 -24.88 13.00 -0.55
N THR A 319 -23.65 12.95 -0.04
CA THR A 319 -22.41 12.77 -0.82
C THR A 319 -22.23 11.34 -1.29
#